data_AF-E3BJ42-F1
#
_entry.id   AF-E3BJ42-F1
#
_cell.length_a   1.000
_cell.length_b   1.000
_cell.length_c   1.000
_cell.angle_alpha   90.00
_cell.angle_beta   90.00
_cell.angle_gamma   90.00
#
_symmetry.space_group_name_H-M   'P 1'
#
loop_
_entity.id
_entity.type
_entity.pdbx_description
1 polymer ?
#
loop_
_entity_poly.entity_id
_entity_poly.type
_entity_poly.pdbx_seq_one_letter_code
_entity_poly.pdbx_strand_id
1 'polypeptide(L)'
;MNFEDITFVTQGPVHPTITKRSISAIREIFPGSKVILSTWEGQDVCGIDADEIIFNKDPSSSIFVYSKKNEAIKVNINRQITSSYQGLKAVKTKYAAKLRTDNILFNTNIIKIFGQYPRRDEQFSFLNQRLVCSNCFAKEFERGLPIPYFYSDLFQFGETEDLLKVWSIDHFPDYEYREAFCGKKQHEHYPRDSIHVEQKIWSNFVNQFIPAKLVDEHGCKRDIKNSRNIMINNLIVVDADILGLQLPERLQQNNGYPYEYHTYQRWQWQYEKAYGECLGVPFAYKIKWSFAMSWKWLRKGIRLKIRKALKR
;
A
#
# COMPACT_ATOMS: atom_id res chain seq x y z
N MET A 1 -6.02 12.48 -20.75
CA MET A 1 -6.68 11.25 -20.26
C MET A 1 -8.11 11.63 -19.98
N ASN A 2 -9.06 10.94 -20.62
CA ASN A 2 -10.47 11.21 -20.43
C ASN A 2 -10.99 10.39 -19.24
N PHE A 3 -12.06 10.84 -18.59
CA PHE A 3 -12.63 10.11 -17.46
C PHE A 3 -13.24 8.77 -17.89
N GLU A 4 -13.77 8.68 -19.11
CA GLU A 4 -14.27 7.44 -19.71
C GLU A 4 -13.19 6.36 -19.87
N ASP A 5 -11.91 6.75 -19.90
CA ASP A 5 -10.77 5.83 -19.94
C ASP A 5 -10.44 5.23 -18.56
N ILE A 6 -11.19 5.60 -17.52
CA ILE A 6 -10.95 5.25 -16.13
C ILE A 6 -12.14 4.45 -15.59
N THR A 7 -11.84 3.34 -14.92
CA THR A 7 -12.81 2.62 -14.09
C THR A 7 -12.40 2.62 -12.64
N PHE A 8 -13.31 3.02 -11.75
CA PHE A 8 -13.10 2.95 -10.31
C PHE A 8 -13.54 1.58 -9.80
N VAL A 9 -12.64 0.89 -9.09
CA VAL A 9 -12.93 -0.36 -8.39
C VAL A 9 -12.98 -0.05 -6.90
N THR A 10 -14.18 0.05 -6.36
CA THR A 10 -14.42 0.18 -4.92
C THR A 10 -14.44 -1.21 -4.29
N GLN A 11 -13.53 -1.48 -3.35
CA GLN A 11 -13.30 -2.83 -2.83
C GLN A 11 -13.42 -2.91 -1.30
N GLY A 12 -14.03 -3.98 -0.81
CA GLY A 12 -14.17 -4.28 0.61
C GLY A 12 -15.63 -4.45 1.06
N PRO A 13 -15.89 -4.60 2.38
CA PRO A 13 -17.25 -4.68 2.91
C PRO A 13 -18.02 -3.37 2.66
N VAL A 14 -19.34 -3.48 2.50
CA VAL A 14 -20.20 -2.30 2.34
C VAL A 14 -20.34 -1.60 3.69
N HIS A 15 -19.94 -0.34 3.72
CA HIS A 15 -20.28 0.61 4.76
C HIS A 15 -21.46 1.46 4.26
N PRO A 16 -22.71 1.25 4.72
CA PRO A 16 -23.91 1.76 4.05
C PRO A 16 -23.85 3.25 3.68
N THR A 17 -23.49 4.11 4.63
CA THR A 17 -23.41 5.56 4.40
C THR A 17 -22.15 5.96 3.61
N ILE A 18 -21.01 5.40 3.95
CA ILE A 18 -19.70 5.83 3.41
C ILE A 18 -19.52 5.33 1.97
N THR A 19 -19.87 4.07 1.70
CA THR A 19 -19.72 3.45 0.37
C THR A 19 -20.60 4.15 -0.64
N LYS A 20 -21.87 4.39 -0.28
CA LYS A 20 -22.81 5.15 -1.12
C LYS A 20 -22.27 6.55 -1.42
N ARG A 21 -21.83 7.28 -0.39
CA ARG A 21 -21.24 8.61 -0.55
C ARG A 21 -19.98 8.59 -1.42
N SER A 22 -19.13 7.58 -1.26
CA SER A 22 -17.90 7.40 -2.06
C SER A 22 -18.21 7.25 -3.54
N ILE A 23 -19.14 6.35 -3.88
CA ILE A 23 -19.56 6.10 -5.26
C ILE A 23 -20.26 7.32 -5.86
N SER A 24 -21.14 8.00 -5.11
CA SER A 24 -21.75 9.25 -5.57
C SER A 24 -20.71 10.35 -5.83
N ALA A 25 -19.70 10.51 -4.97
CA ALA A 25 -18.63 11.48 -5.18
C ALA A 25 -17.81 11.16 -6.44
N ILE A 26 -17.50 9.88 -6.68
CA ILE A 26 -16.81 9.47 -7.91
C ILE A 26 -17.62 9.87 -9.15
N ARG A 27 -18.94 9.61 -9.16
CA ARG A 27 -19.81 9.97 -10.30
C ARG A 27 -19.87 11.48 -10.55
N GLU A 28 -19.84 12.28 -9.49
CA GLU A 28 -19.83 13.74 -9.59
C GLU A 28 -18.49 14.28 -10.13
N ILE A 29 -17.37 13.75 -9.63
CA ILE A 29 -16.02 14.27 -9.90
C ILE A 29 -15.45 13.73 -11.22
N PHE A 30 -15.80 12.50 -11.58
CA PHE A 30 -15.36 11.80 -12.79
C PHE A 30 -16.55 11.37 -13.66
N PRO A 31 -17.31 12.33 -14.22
CA PRO A 31 -18.43 12.00 -15.11
C PRO A 31 -17.96 11.14 -16.28
N GLY A 32 -18.69 10.05 -16.54
CA GLY A 32 -18.37 9.08 -17.60
C GLY A 32 -17.45 7.93 -17.17
N SER A 33 -16.77 8.02 -16.01
CA SER A 33 -16.05 6.88 -15.46
C SER A 33 -17.02 5.81 -14.97
N LYS A 34 -16.71 4.54 -15.28
CA LYS A 34 -17.43 3.40 -14.70
C LYS A 34 -17.03 3.17 -13.25
N VAL A 35 -17.97 2.69 -12.45
CA VAL A 35 -17.74 2.30 -11.04
C VAL A 35 -18.15 0.85 -10.83
N ILE A 36 -17.18 0.04 -10.41
CA ILE A 36 -17.38 -1.36 -10.01
C ILE A 36 -17.30 -1.44 -8.49
N LEU A 37 -18.28 -2.07 -7.86
CA LEU A 37 -18.24 -2.43 -6.44
C LEU A 37 -17.88 -3.91 -6.31
N SER A 38 -16.69 -4.21 -5.77
CA SER A 38 -16.28 -5.58 -5.44
C SER A 38 -16.39 -5.83 -3.95
N THR A 39 -17.44 -6.55 -3.56
CA THR A 39 -17.87 -6.77 -2.17
C THR A 39 -18.14 -8.26 -1.89
N TRP A 40 -18.72 -8.62 -0.75
CA TRP A 40 -18.95 -10.00 -0.32
C TRP A 40 -20.38 -10.46 -0.62
N GLU A 41 -20.54 -11.75 -0.92
CA GLU A 41 -21.86 -12.41 -0.97
C GLU A 41 -22.68 -12.09 0.28
N GLY A 42 -23.96 -11.76 0.10
CA GLY A 42 -24.89 -11.41 1.18
C GLY A 42 -24.75 -10.00 1.76
N GLN A 43 -23.86 -9.16 1.23
CA GLN A 43 -23.80 -7.74 1.60
C GLN A 43 -25.01 -6.98 1.03
N ASP A 44 -25.60 -6.10 1.84
CA ASP A 44 -26.65 -5.19 1.39
C ASP A 44 -26.03 -4.08 0.54
N VAL A 45 -26.49 -3.98 -0.71
CA VAL A 45 -26.07 -2.98 -1.69
C VAL A 45 -27.22 -2.06 -2.10
N CYS A 46 -28.33 -2.08 -1.34
CA CYS A 46 -29.51 -1.27 -1.64
C CYS A 46 -29.15 0.22 -1.74
N GLY A 47 -29.52 0.84 -2.87
CA GLY A 47 -29.30 2.26 -3.12
C GLY A 47 -27.85 2.64 -3.43
N ILE A 48 -26.97 1.68 -3.70
CA ILE A 48 -25.65 1.91 -4.29
C ILE A 48 -25.77 2.00 -5.81
N ASP A 49 -25.28 3.09 -6.39
CA ASP A 49 -25.31 3.37 -7.82
C ASP A 49 -23.97 3.00 -8.48
N ALA A 50 -23.66 1.71 -8.54
CA ALA A 50 -22.50 1.17 -9.24
C ALA A 50 -22.93 0.59 -10.60
N ASP A 51 -22.07 0.67 -11.61
CA ASP A 51 -22.31 0.12 -12.95
C ASP A 51 -22.23 -1.41 -12.96
N GLU A 52 -21.41 -1.98 -12.07
CA GLU A 52 -21.29 -3.42 -11.86
C GLU A 52 -21.04 -3.72 -10.38
N ILE A 53 -21.64 -4.80 -9.88
CA ILE A 53 -21.43 -5.28 -8.51
C ILE A 53 -20.95 -6.73 -8.58
N ILE A 54 -19.80 -7.00 -7.97
CA ILE A 54 -19.20 -8.33 -7.87
C ILE A 54 -19.35 -8.81 -6.44
N PHE A 55 -20.06 -9.92 -6.28
CA PHE A 55 -20.22 -10.62 -5.01
C PHE A 55 -19.18 -11.73 -4.91
N ASN A 56 -18.15 -11.50 -4.09
CA ASN A 56 -17.08 -12.44 -3.85
C ASN A 56 -17.46 -13.38 -2.70
N LYS A 57 -17.10 -14.66 -2.84
CA LYS A 57 -17.03 -15.57 -1.71
C LYS A 57 -15.92 -15.10 -0.76
N ASP A 58 -16.27 -14.90 0.52
CA ASP A 58 -15.31 -14.47 1.53
C ASP A 58 -14.28 -15.58 1.82
N PRO A 59 -12.96 -15.38 1.59
CA PRO A 59 -11.94 -16.36 1.90
C PRO A 59 -11.68 -16.51 3.41
N SER A 60 -12.44 -15.80 4.25
CA SER A 60 -12.23 -15.61 5.68
C SER A 60 -10.95 -14.82 5.98
N SER A 61 -10.76 -14.46 7.25
CA SER A 61 -9.55 -13.79 7.71
C SER A 61 -8.40 -14.78 7.90
N SER A 62 -7.20 -14.43 7.45
CA SER A 62 -6.01 -15.28 7.56
C SER A 62 -5.36 -15.20 8.94
N ILE A 63 -4.93 -16.33 9.50
CA ILE A 63 -4.13 -16.38 10.74
C ILE A 63 -2.69 -16.01 10.41
N PHE A 64 -2.22 -14.91 10.99
CA PHE A 64 -0.91 -14.36 10.67
C PHE A 64 0.16 -14.69 11.72
N VAL A 65 -0.23 -14.61 12.99
CA VAL A 65 0.64 -14.70 14.16
C VAL A 65 -0.16 -15.34 15.29
N TYR A 66 0.49 -16.12 16.16
CA TYR A 66 -0.06 -16.41 17.50
C TYR A 66 0.58 -15.54 18.56
N SER A 67 -0.25 -15.02 19.46
CA SER A 67 0.19 -14.24 20.63
C SER A 67 0.91 -15.15 21.63
N LYS A 68 1.59 -14.55 22.64
CA LYS A 68 2.17 -15.33 23.76
C LYS A 68 1.13 -16.06 24.60
N LYS A 69 -0.15 -15.71 24.44
CA LYS A 69 -1.29 -16.39 25.07
C LYS A 69 -1.90 -17.47 24.17
N ASN A 70 -1.20 -17.85 23.08
CA ASN A 70 -1.67 -18.81 22.08
C ASN A 70 -2.94 -18.37 21.33
N GLU A 71 -3.25 -17.08 21.32
CA GLU A 71 -4.40 -16.55 20.59
C GLU A 71 -4.03 -16.27 19.13
N ALA A 72 -4.87 -16.72 18.19
CA ALA A 72 -4.70 -16.44 16.77
C ALA A 72 -4.96 -14.95 16.47
N ILE A 73 -3.96 -14.27 15.93
CA ILE A 73 -4.06 -12.89 15.43
C ILE A 73 -4.38 -12.97 13.93
N LYS A 74 -5.60 -12.57 13.59
CA LYS A 74 -6.15 -12.66 12.23
C LYS A 74 -5.97 -11.33 11.48
N VAL A 75 -5.75 -11.42 10.17
CA VAL A 75 -5.61 -10.27 9.25
C VAL A 75 -6.49 -10.46 8.02
N ASN A 76 -6.74 -9.37 7.27
CA ASN A 76 -7.64 -9.37 6.11
C ASN A 76 -6.90 -9.43 4.77
N ILE A 77 -5.68 -9.99 4.73
CA ILE A 77 -4.84 -9.97 3.52
C ILE A 77 -5.51 -10.68 2.33
N ASN A 78 -6.04 -11.90 2.52
CA ASN A 78 -6.71 -12.64 1.45
C ASN A 78 -8.02 -11.98 1.03
N ARG A 79 -8.72 -11.31 1.96
CA ARG A 79 -9.88 -10.48 1.64
C ARG A 79 -9.49 -9.32 0.72
N GLN A 80 -8.43 -8.58 1.05
CA GLN A 80 -7.93 -7.48 0.21
C GLN A 80 -7.52 -7.98 -1.18
N ILE A 81 -6.87 -9.14 -1.27
CA ILE A 81 -6.47 -9.74 -2.55
C ILE A 81 -7.71 -10.08 -3.37
N THR A 82 -8.65 -10.84 -2.81
CA THR A 82 -9.86 -11.28 -3.52
C THR A 82 -10.67 -10.11 -4.05
N SER A 83 -11.04 -9.15 -3.18
CA SER A 83 -11.88 -8.01 -3.59
C SER A 83 -11.16 -7.10 -4.58
N SER A 84 -9.86 -6.86 -4.43
CA SER A 84 -9.10 -6.04 -5.37
C SER A 84 -8.95 -6.74 -6.72
N TYR A 85 -8.53 -8.00 -6.74
CA TYR A 85 -8.27 -8.75 -7.97
C TYR A 85 -9.55 -8.98 -8.78
N GLN A 86 -10.64 -9.43 -8.15
CA GLN A 86 -11.89 -9.71 -8.85
C GLN A 86 -12.51 -8.43 -9.42
N GLY A 87 -12.47 -7.33 -8.67
CA GLY A 87 -12.87 -6.01 -9.17
C GLY A 87 -12.05 -5.53 -10.36
N LEU A 88 -10.71 -5.61 -10.26
CA LEU A 88 -9.79 -5.21 -11.33
C LEU A 88 -9.94 -6.08 -12.59
N LYS A 89 -10.23 -7.38 -12.43
CA LYS A 89 -10.42 -8.32 -13.55
C LYS A 89 -11.64 -7.98 -14.42
N ALA A 90 -12.66 -7.34 -13.84
CA ALA A 90 -13.85 -6.90 -14.57
C ALA A 90 -13.61 -5.60 -15.37
N VAL A 91 -12.58 -4.82 -15.02
CA VAL A 91 -12.25 -3.56 -15.71
C VAL A 91 -11.91 -3.80 -17.18
N LYS A 92 -12.48 -2.97 -18.06
CA LYS A 92 -12.26 -3.00 -19.52
C LYS A 92 -11.56 -1.75 -20.06
N THR A 93 -11.43 -0.72 -19.24
CA THR A 93 -10.79 0.53 -19.60
C THR A 93 -9.27 0.43 -19.40
N LYS A 94 -8.53 1.34 -20.05
CA LYS A 94 -7.07 1.35 -19.99
C LYS A 94 -6.56 1.61 -18.57
N TYR A 95 -7.23 2.49 -17.82
CA TYR A 95 -6.81 2.89 -16.48
C TYR A 95 -7.83 2.47 -15.43
N ALA A 96 -7.35 2.11 -14.25
CA ALA A 96 -8.21 1.81 -13.11
C ALA A 96 -7.77 2.58 -11.87
N ALA A 97 -8.75 2.88 -11.02
CA ALA A 97 -8.54 3.41 -9.68
C ALA A 97 -9.09 2.41 -8.65
N LYS A 98 -8.19 1.72 -7.93
CA LYS A 98 -8.55 0.86 -6.81
C LYS A 98 -8.72 1.72 -5.55
N LEU A 99 -9.91 1.69 -4.95
CA LEU A 99 -10.29 2.48 -3.77
C LEU A 99 -10.96 1.58 -2.74
N ARG A 100 -10.66 1.73 -1.45
CA ARG A 100 -11.43 1.03 -0.41
C ARG A 100 -12.83 1.61 -0.23
N THR A 101 -13.81 0.75 0.06
CA THR A 101 -15.20 1.15 0.31
C THR A 101 -15.39 2.10 1.51
N ASP A 102 -14.43 2.14 2.44
CA ASP A 102 -14.43 3.06 3.57
C ASP A 102 -13.73 4.41 3.28
N ASN A 103 -13.33 4.70 2.03
CA ASN A 103 -12.65 5.94 1.65
C ASN A 103 -13.43 6.70 0.58
N ILE A 104 -13.27 8.02 0.53
CA ILE A 104 -13.94 8.90 -0.43
C ILE A 104 -12.90 9.76 -1.14
N LEU A 105 -13.00 9.88 -2.47
CA LEU A 105 -12.13 10.73 -3.28
C LEU A 105 -12.86 12.03 -3.65
N PHE A 106 -12.18 13.18 -3.54
CA PHE A 106 -12.80 14.51 -3.70
C PHE A 106 -12.22 15.39 -4.81
N ASN A 107 -11.19 14.95 -5.53
CA ASN A 107 -10.65 15.74 -6.64
C ASN A 107 -10.02 14.86 -7.73
N THR A 108 -9.59 15.52 -8.80
CA THR A 108 -9.01 14.90 -10.00
C THR A 108 -7.48 15.01 -10.07
N ASN A 109 -6.81 15.40 -8.98
CA ASN A 109 -5.36 15.64 -8.97
C ASN A 109 -4.56 14.41 -9.41
N ILE A 110 -5.10 13.20 -9.19
CA ILE A 110 -4.52 11.92 -9.61
C ILE A 110 -4.13 11.90 -11.09
N ILE A 111 -4.93 12.51 -11.98
CA ILE A 111 -4.69 12.53 -13.43
C ILE A 111 -3.44 13.35 -13.74
N LYS A 112 -3.33 14.53 -13.10
CA LYS A 112 -2.16 15.40 -13.27
C LYS A 112 -0.91 14.74 -12.72
N ILE A 113 -0.99 14.09 -11.56
CA ILE A 113 0.17 13.46 -10.89
C ILE A 113 0.69 12.26 -11.69
N PHE A 114 -0.21 11.43 -12.23
CA PHE A 114 0.17 10.24 -12.98
C PHE A 114 1.11 10.53 -14.16
N GLY A 115 0.94 11.66 -14.84
CA GLY A 115 1.77 12.06 -15.99
C GLY A 115 3.00 12.92 -15.65
N GLN A 116 3.28 13.23 -14.39
CA GLN A 116 4.31 14.22 -14.03
C GLN A 116 5.76 13.72 -14.07
N TYR A 117 5.97 12.41 -13.94
CA TYR A 117 7.30 11.85 -13.66
C TYR A 117 7.68 10.78 -14.68
N PRO A 118 8.16 11.17 -15.87
CA PRO A 118 8.41 10.21 -16.96
C PRO A 118 9.73 9.44 -16.80
N ARG A 119 10.75 9.99 -16.11
CA ARG A 119 12.07 9.33 -16.02
C ARG A 119 12.03 8.12 -15.11
N ARG A 120 12.58 7.02 -15.59
CA ARG A 120 12.60 5.72 -14.94
C ARG A 120 13.91 5.01 -15.29
N ASP A 121 14.38 4.19 -14.36
CA ASP A 121 15.45 3.23 -14.56
C ASP A 121 14.82 1.91 -15.00
N GLU A 122 15.08 1.52 -16.24
CA GLU A 122 14.52 0.32 -16.87
C GLU A 122 14.83 -0.95 -16.07
N GLN A 123 15.98 -1.01 -15.37
CA GLN A 123 16.38 -2.19 -14.59
C GLN A 123 15.45 -2.47 -13.40
N PHE A 124 14.74 -1.44 -12.94
CA PHE A 124 13.83 -1.52 -11.79
C PHE A 124 12.40 -1.14 -12.16
N SER A 125 12.08 -1.04 -13.46
CA SER A 125 10.76 -0.65 -13.96
C SER A 125 9.99 -1.87 -14.43
N PHE A 126 9.20 -2.45 -13.52
CA PHE A 126 8.46 -3.70 -13.75
C PHE A 126 7.01 -3.48 -14.20
N LEU A 127 6.51 -2.27 -13.99
CA LEU A 127 5.20 -1.81 -14.46
C LEU A 127 5.33 -0.97 -15.73
N ASN A 128 4.31 -0.96 -16.58
CA ASN A 128 4.25 -0.14 -17.80
C ASN A 128 4.35 1.35 -17.43
N GLN A 129 3.67 1.77 -16.35
CA GLN A 129 3.76 3.09 -15.74
C GLN A 129 3.86 2.99 -14.21
N ARG A 130 4.20 4.10 -13.54
CA ARG A 130 4.14 4.13 -12.08
C ARG A 130 2.69 4.13 -11.62
N LEU A 131 2.35 3.32 -10.61
CA LEU A 131 1.08 3.44 -9.91
C LEU A 131 1.14 4.63 -8.95
N VAL A 132 0.16 5.53 -9.04
CA VAL A 132 -0.07 6.54 -8.00
C VAL A 132 -0.73 5.84 -6.82
N CYS A 133 -0.15 5.91 -5.62
CA CYS A 133 -0.74 5.34 -4.41
C CYS A 133 -0.74 6.35 -3.27
N SER A 134 -1.68 6.18 -2.34
CA SER A 134 -1.71 7.01 -1.13
C SER A 134 -0.50 6.74 -0.24
N ASN A 135 -0.11 7.71 0.58
CA ASN A 135 0.89 7.51 1.61
C ASN A 135 0.33 6.93 2.92
N CYS A 136 -0.98 6.69 2.97
CA CYS A 136 -1.68 6.16 4.13
C CYS A 136 -1.11 4.80 4.51
N PHE A 137 -0.47 4.72 5.67
CA PHE A 137 0.27 3.57 6.16
C PHE A 137 1.51 3.18 5.35
N ALA A 138 1.90 3.90 4.30
CA ALA A 138 3.11 3.63 3.52
C ALA A 138 4.37 4.03 4.32
N LYS A 139 4.85 3.15 5.20
CA LYS A 139 5.98 3.43 6.10
C LYS A 139 7.32 3.48 5.36
N GLU A 140 8.13 4.51 5.64
CA GLU A 140 9.56 4.52 5.28
C GLU A 140 10.41 4.00 6.46
N PHE A 141 9.93 4.17 7.70
CA PHE A 141 10.64 3.77 8.92
C PHE A 141 9.72 3.07 9.92
N GLU A 142 10.26 2.04 10.58
CA GLU A 142 9.64 1.36 11.72
C GLU A 142 10.67 1.27 12.85
N ARG A 143 10.29 1.68 14.07
CA ARG A 143 11.16 1.67 15.26
C ARG A 143 12.56 2.29 15.04
N GLY A 144 12.65 3.30 14.15
CA GLY A 144 13.88 4.02 13.83
C GLY A 144 14.83 3.31 12.87
N LEU A 145 14.39 2.24 12.20
CA LEU A 145 15.10 1.57 11.11
C LEU A 145 14.28 1.65 9.82
N PRO A 146 14.91 1.70 8.64
CA PRO A 146 14.20 1.63 7.37
C PRO A 146 13.40 0.34 7.25
N ILE A 147 12.25 0.41 6.56
CA ILE A 147 11.43 -0.75 6.25
C ILE A 147 11.32 -0.90 4.72
N PRO A 148 11.81 -2.01 4.13
CA PRO A 148 11.72 -2.22 2.69
C PRO A 148 10.33 -2.69 2.27
N TYR A 149 10.00 -2.45 1.01
CA TYR A 149 8.84 -3.00 0.30
C TYR A 149 7.49 -2.65 0.95
N PHE A 150 7.36 -1.47 1.57
CA PHE A 150 6.12 -1.06 2.23
C PHE A 150 5.38 -0.02 1.38
N TYR A 151 4.13 -0.28 1.04
CA TYR A 151 3.28 0.64 0.30
C TYR A 151 1.87 0.70 0.92
N SER A 152 1.03 1.60 0.43
CA SER A 152 -0.38 1.69 0.86
C SER A 152 -1.29 0.91 -0.07
N ASP A 153 -2.20 0.11 0.48
CA ASP A 153 -3.28 -0.50 -0.27
C ASP A 153 -4.52 0.40 -0.36
N LEU A 154 -4.64 1.49 0.39
CA LEU A 154 -5.94 2.17 0.55
C LEU A 154 -6.48 2.77 -0.76
N PHE A 155 -5.57 3.36 -1.54
CA PHE A 155 -5.86 3.91 -2.86
C PHE A 155 -4.71 3.67 -3.83
N GLN A 156 -5.02 3.26 -5.06
CA GLN A 156 -4.06 3.13 -6.14
C GLN A 156 -4.68 3.48 -7.49
N PHE A 157 -3.89 4.09 -8.38
CA PHE A 157 -4.32 4.48 -9.72
C PHE A 157 -3.20 4.23 -10.74
N GLY A 158 -3.54 3.70 -11.90
CA GLY A 158 -2.61 3.50 -13.01
C GLY A 158 -3.21 2.67 -14.13
N GLU A 159 -2.37 2.08 -14.98
CA GLU A 159 -2.85 1.15 -16.00
C GLU A 159 -3.47 -0.08 -15.35
N THR A 160 -4.61 -0.54 -15.89
CA THR A 160 -5.35 -1.70 -15.37
C THR A 160 -4.46 -2.95 -15.31
N GLU A 161 -3.63 -3.14 -16.34
CA GLU A 161 -2.66 -4.25 -16.40
C GLU A 161 -1.63 -4.20 -15.27
N ASP A 162 -1.15 -3.01 -14.92
CA ASP A 162 -0.15 -2.85 -13.85
C ASP A 162 -0.75 -3.09 -12.47
N LEU A 163 -2.00 -2.67 -12.25
CA LEU A 163 -2.74 -3.03 -11.04
C LEU A 163 -2.97 -4.53 -10.96
N LEU A 164 -3.34 -5.18 -12.07
CA LEU A 164 -3.49 -6.65 -12.12
C LEU A 164 -2.17 -7.37 -11.83
N LYS A 165 -1.02 -6.92 -12.33
CA LYS A 165 0.29 -7.51 -12.00
C LYS A 165 0.59 -7.49 -10.48
N VAL A 166 0.14 -6.46 -9.77
CA VAL A 166 0.33 -6.32 -8.31
C VAL A 166 -0.65 -7.18 -7.52
N TRP A 167 -1.91 -7.26 -7.95
CA TRP A 167 -2.99 -7.92 -7.18
C TRP A 167 -3.32 -9.35 -7.61
N SER A 168 -2.81 -9.80 -8.76
CA SER A 168 -2.91 -11.20 -9.22
C SER A 168 -1.90 -12.06 -8.47
N ILE A 169 -2.19 -12.28 -7.19
CA ILE A 169 -1.34 -13.07 -6.28
C ILE A 169 -2.17 -14.14 -5.61
N ASP A 170 -1.53 -15.27 -5.32
CA ASP A 170 -2.17 -16.36 -4.57
C ASP A 170 -2.50 -15.93 -3.13
N HIS A 171 -3.51 -16.58 -2.57
CA HIS A 171 -3.83 -16.42 -1.16
C HIS A 171 -2.67 -16.88 -0.29
N PHE A 172 -2.42 -16.11 0.77
CA PHE A 172 -1.44 -16.51 1.77
C PHE A 172 -2.06 -17.59 2.67
N PRO A 173 -1.33 -18.69 2.92
CA PRO A 173 -1.79 -19.72 3.85
C PRO A 173 -1.79 -19.18 5.28
N ASP A 174 -2.64 -19.79 6.11
CA ASP A 174 -2.64 -19.55 7.55
C ASP A 174 -1.33 -20.04 8.17
N TYR A 175 -0.83 -19.28 9.14
CA TYR A 175 0.24 -19.78 9.98
C TYR A 175 -0.32 -20.86 10.91
N GLU A 176 0.23 -22.06 10.84
CA GLU A 176 -0.17 -23.18 11.69
C GLU A 176 0.40 -23.05 13.11
N TYR A 177 -0.45 -23.25 14.11
CA TYR A 177 0.00 -23.28 15.51
C TYR A 177 0.95 -24.44 15.75
N ARG A 178 2.08 -24.17 16.40
CA ARG A 178 3.09 -25.17 16.74
C ARG A 178 3.14 -25.36 18.25
N GLU A 179 2.73 -26.54 18.71
CA GLU A 179 2.66 -26.87 20.14
C GLU A 179 4.02 -26.71 20.85
N ALA A 180 5.12 -27.02 20.15
CA ALA A 180 6.49 -26.85 20.66
C ALA A 180 6.85 -25.39 21.04
N PHE A 181 6.06 -24.41 20.60
CA PHE A 181 6.22 -22.99 20.93
C PHE A 181 5.07 -22.44 21.79
N CYS A 182 4.33 -23.31 22.48
CA CYS A 182 3.28 -22.90 23.43
C CYS A 182 3.81 -21.83 24.43
N GLY A 183 3.03 -20.78 24.65
CA GLY A 183 3.39 -19.65 25.50
C GLY A 183 4.36 -18.64 24.87
N LYS A 184 4.80 -18.86 23.63
CA LYS A 184 5.67 -17.93 22.87
C LYS A 184 4.90 -17.31 21.72
N LYS A 185 5.34 -16.13 21.28
CA LYS A 185 4.86 -15.54 20.01
C LYS A 185 5.24 -16.48 18.88
N GLN A 186 4.34 -16.72 17.93
CA GLN A 186 4.62 -17.61 16.78
C GLN A 186 4.28 -16.92 15.46
N HIS A 187 5.16 -17.07 14.49
CA HIS A 187 4.99 -16.70 13.09
C HIS A 187 6.14 -17.31 12.28
N GLU A 188 6.07 -17.22 10.95
CA GLU A 188 6.96 -17.89 9.98
C GLU A 188 8.47 -17.77 10.27
N HIS A 189 8.90 -16.66 10.86
CA HIS A 189 10.32 -16.34 11.08
C HIS A 189 10.65 -15.99 12.54
N TYR A 190 9.83 -16.43 13.50
CA TYR A 190 10.16 -16.28 14.92
C TYR A 190 11.55 -16.91 15.22
N PRO A 191 12.45 -16.27 16.00
CA PRO A 191 12.23 -15.12 16.90
C PRO A 191 12.50 -13.73 16.30
N ARG A 192 12.58 -13.60 14.96
CA ARG A 192 12.72 -12.30 14.28
C ARG A 192 11.42 -11.51 14.36
N ASP A 193 11.46 -10.24 13.99
CA ASP A 193 10.24 -9.43 13.95
C ASP A 193 9.40 -9.81 12.71
N SER A 194 8.08 -9.94 12.87
CA SER A 194 7.19 -10.34 11.77
C SER A 194 7.09 -9.23 10.72
N ILE A 195 7.10 -9.60 9.45
CA ILE A 195 6.80 -8.70 8.33
C ILE A 195 5.35 -8.20 8.38
N HIS A 196 5.08 -7.03 7.82
CA HIS A 196 3.73 -6.45 7.77
C HIS A 196 2.94 -6.99 6.56
N VAL A 197 1.62 -6.83 6.59
CA VAL A 197 0.71 -7.29 5.51
C VAL A 197 1.05 -6.57 4.20
N GLU A 198 1.28 -5.27 4.27
CA GLU A 198 1.64 -4.40 3.15
C GLU A 198 3.00 -4.80 2.55
N GLN A 199 3.95 -5.22 3.41
CA GLN A 199 5.21 -5.77 2.93
C GLN A 199 5.00 -7.07 2.16
N LYS A 200 4.12 -7.96 2.64
CA LYS A 200 3.86 -9.24 1.97
C LYS A 200 3.33 -9.05 0.56
N ILE A 201 2.34 -8.18 0.36
CA ILE A 201 1.76 -7.96 -0.98
C ILE A 201 2.82 -7.40 -1.93
N TRP A 202 3.54 -6.34 -1.54
CA TRP A 202 4.53 -5.74 -2.44
C TRP A 202 5.74 -6.63 -2.68
N SER A 203 6.25 -7.31 -1.64
CA SER A 203 7.35 -8.26 -1.82
C SER A 203 6.94 -9.44 -2.70
N ASN A 204 5.68 -9.87 -2.69
CA ASN A 204 5.20 -10.88 -3.64
C ASN A 204 5.32 -10.37 -5.08
N PHE A 205 4.85 -9.15 -5.36
CA PHE A 205 5.04 -8.51 -6.66
C PHE A 205 6.53 -8.43 -7.05
N VAL A 206 7.39 -7.98 -6.13
CA VAL A 206 8.84 -7.87 -6.39
C VAL A 206 9.49 -9.22 -6.67
N ASN A 207 9.05 -10.28 -5.97
CA ASN A 207 9.59 -11.64 -6.12
C ASN A 207 9.38 -12.23 -7.52
N GLN A 208 8.47 -11.67 -8.32
CA GLN A 208 8.30 -12.06 -9.73
C GLN A 208 9.52 -11.67 -10.59
N PHE A 209 10.36 -10.73 -10.14
CA PHE A 209 11.47 -10.17 -10.91
C PHE A 209 12.81 -10.26 -10.18
N ILE A 210 12.82 -9.99 -8.87
CA ILE A 210 14.01 -10.00 -8.03
C ILE A 210 13.72 -10.82 -6.78
N PRO A 211 14.46 -11.92 -6.52
CA PRO A 211 14.31 -12.69 -5.28
C PRO A 211 14.48 -11.78 -4.05
N ALA A 212 13.36 -11.52 -3.38
CA ALA A 212 13.18 -10.65 -2.24
C ALA A 212 12.41 -11.41 -1.16
N LYS A 213 13.11 -12.29 -0.42
CA LYS A 213 12.52 -13.01 0.71
C LYS A 213 12.81 -12.28 2.02
N LEU A 214 11.84 -11.51 2.50
CA LEU A 214 11.93 -10.84 3.79
C LEU A 214 11.75 -11.85 4.93
N VAL A 215 12.82 -12.03 5.70
CA VAL A 215 12.86 -12.88 6.90
C VAL A 215 12.69 -12.10 8.21
N ASP A 216 12.63 -10.78 8.11
CA ASP A 216 12.45 -9.81 9.20
C ASP A 216 11.89 -8.52 8.59
N GLU A 217 11.08 -7.78 9.33
CA GLU A 217 10.45 -6.54 8.81
C GLU A 217 11.45 -5.52 8.25
N HIS A 218 12.70 -5.43 8.72
CA HIS A 218 13.65 -4.45 8.15
C HIS A 218 14.51 -4.99 7.00
N GLY A 219 14.40 -6.28 6.68
CA GLY A 219 15.23 -6.95 5.68
C GLY A 219 16.74 -6.78 5.91
N CYS A 220 17.52 -7.08 4.87
CA CYS A 220 18.95 -6.81 4.83
C CYS A 220 19.27 -5.50 4.08
N LYS A 221 20.56 -5.12 4.04
CA LYS A 221 21.00 -3.91 3.31
C LYS A 221 20.63 -3.97 1.82
N ARG A 222 20.67 -5.16 1.21
CA ARG A 222 20.29 -5.37 -0.19
C ARG A 222 18.79 -5.11 -0.39
N ASP A 223 17.94 -5.61 0.50
CA ASP A 223 16.48 -5.39 0.44
C ASP A 223 16.14 -3.91 0.53
N ILE A 224 16.78 -3.16 1.43
CA ILE A 224 16.56 -1.71 1.57
C ILE A 224 16.98 -0.96 0.30
N LYS A 225 18.12 -1.32 -0.30
CA LYS A 225 18.59 -0.69 -1.54
C LYS A 225 17.64 -1.00 -2.71
N ASN A 226 17.32 -2.27 -2.89
CA ASN A 226 16.41 -2.73 -3.95
C ASN A 226 15.03 -2.10 -3.78
N SER A 227 14.48 -2.08 -2.57
CA SER A 227 13.20 -1.44 -2.27
C SER A 227 13.15 0.02 -2.71
N ARG A 228 14.20 0.81 -2.43
CA ARG A 228 14.23 2.23 -2.84
C ARG A 228 14.18 2.36 -4.36
N ASN A 229 15.01 1.60 -5.06
CA ASN A 229 15.06 1.61 -6.52
C ASN A 229 13.75 1.13 -7.14
N ILE A 230 13.16 0.05 -6.63
CA ILE A 230 11.91 -0.49 -7.16
C ILE A 230 10.75 0.48 -6.87
N MET A 231 10.62 0.96 -5.64
CA MET A 231 9.50 1.84 -5.29
C MET A 231 9.56 3.15 -6.08
N ILE A 232 10.72 3.79 -6.22
CA ILE A 232 10.82 5.05 -6.99
C ILE A 232 10.54 4.84 -8.48
N ASN A 233 10.72 3.63 -9.01
CA ASN A 233 10.50 3.30 -10.42
C ASN A 233 9.11 2.74 -10.74
N ASN A 234 8.34 2.31 -9.75
CA ASN A 234 7.02 1.69 -9.97
C ASN A 234 5.88 2.40 -9.23
N LEU A 235 6.17 3.27 -8.28
CA LEU A 235 5.17 3.96 -7.48
C LEU A 235 5.41 5.48 -7.49
N ILE A 236 4.31 6.25 -7.46
CA ILE A 236 4.26 7.65 -7.04
C ILE A 236 3.49 7.68 -5.72
N VAL A 237 4.16 7.94 -4.60
CA VAL A 237 3.53 7.93 -3.28
C VAL A 237 3.07 9.34 -2.93
N VAL A 238 1.78 9.54 -2.72
CA VAL A 238 1.16 10.87 -2.59
C VAL A 238 0.40 10.99 -1.27
N ASP A 239 0.48 12.15 -0.62
CA ASP A 239 -0.31 12.44 0.57
C ASP A 239 -1.82 12.40 0.30
N ALA A 240 -2.59 11.91 1.29
CA ALA A 240 -4.04 11.77 1.19
C ALA A 240 -4.75 13.09 0.87
N ASP A 241 -4.33 14.19 1.47
CA ASP A 241 -4.86 15.54 1.24
C ASP A 241 -4.62 16.01 -0.21
N ILE A 242 -3.43 15.76 -0.76
CA ILE A 242 -3.09 16.08 -2.15
C ILE A 242 -3.95 15.25 -3.11
N LEU A 243 -4.17 13.97 -2.81
CA LEU A 243 -5.08 13.10 -3.57
C LEU A 243 -6.56 13.48 -3.44
N GLY A 244 -6.93 14.28 -2.42
CA GLY A 244 -8.32 14.46 -2.03
C GLY A 244 -8.96 13.19 -1.46
N LEU A 245 -8.16 12.31 -0.86
CA LEU A 245 -8.59 11.05 -0.27
C LEU A 245 -8.97 11.25 1.20
N GLN A 246 -10.27 11.18 1.49
CA GLN A 246 -10.77 11.16 2.86
C GLN A 246 -10.79 9.73 3.41
N LEU A 247 -10.25 9.59 4.61
CA LEU A 247 -10.19 8.34 5.36
C LEU A 247 -11.13 8.39 6.58
N PRO A 248 -11.56 7.24 7.11
CA PRO A 248 -12.16 7.14 8.43
C PRO A 248 -11.21 7.68 9.50
N GLU A 249 -11.75 8.23 10.58
CA GLU A 249 -10.97 8.82 11.68
C GLU A 249 -9.91 7.86 12.24
N ARG A 250 -10.26 6.58 12.42
CA ARG A 250 -9.33 5.52 12.88
C ARG A 250 -8.14 5.27 11.96
N LEU A 251 -8.19 5.74 10.70
CA LEU A 251 -7.16 5.58 9.69
C LEU A 251 -6.42 6.90 9.39
N GLN A 252 -6.79 8.00 10.06
CA GLN A 252 -6.05 9.25 9.94
C GLN A 252 -4.63 9.08 10.51
N GLN A 253 -3.66 9.63 9.80
CA GLN A 253 -2.25 9.54 10.18
C GLN A 253 -1.61 10.92 10.24
N ASN A 254 -0.54 11.03 11.04
CA ASN A 254 0.29 12.22 11.10
C ASN A 254 1.45 12.09 10.11
N ASN A 255 1.45 12.93 9.06
CA ASN A 255 2.53 13.03 8.07
C ASN A 255 3.68 13.95 8.53
N GLY A 256 3.59 14.47 9.76
CA GLY A 256 4.55 15.38 10.34
C GLY A 256 5.67 14.72 11.13
N TYR A 257 6.43 15.56 11.84
CA TYR A 257 7.52 15.10 12.69
C TYR A 257 7.00 14.24 13.86
N PRO A 258 7.62 13.10 14.18
CA PRO A 258 8.82 12.54 13.54
C PRO A 258 8.41 11.59 12.39
N TYR A 259 8.70 11.95 11.14
CA TYR A 259 8.21 11.29 9.91
C TYR A 259 8.35 9.76 9.88
N GLU A 260 7.23 9.01 9.95
CA GLU A 260 7.20 7.53 9.84
C GLU A 260 6.84 7.05 8.44
N TYR A 261 5.92 7.77 7.80
CA TYR A 261 5.39 7.46 6.48
C TYR A 261 6.13 8.23 5.40
N HIS A 262 6.11 7.68 4.19
CA HIS A 262 6.42 8.45 3.00
C HIS A 262 5.50 9.68 2.93
N THR A 263 6.02 10.77 2.38
CA THR A 263 5.22 11.92 1.96
C THR A 263 5.50 12.17 0.49
N TYR A 264 4.61 12.87 -0.21
CA TYR A 264 4.80 13.21 -1.61
C TYR A 264 6.05 14.05 -1.80
N GLN A 265 6.28 15.02 -0.92
CA GLN A 265 7.49 15.83 -0.91
C GLN A 265 8.75 14.99 -0.69
N ARG A 266 8.68 13.93 0.14
CA ARG A 266 9.77 12.98 0.33
C ARG A 266 10.02 12.17 -0.94
N TRP A 267 8.95 11.72 -1.58
CA TRP A 267 9.01 10.97 -2.84
C TRP A 267 9.62 11.83 -3.95
N GLN A 268 9.18 13.08 -4.11
CA GLN A 268 9.75 14.05 -5.05
C GLN A 268 11.24 14.25 -4.78
N TRP A 269 11.66 14.40 -3.53
CA TRP A 269 13.08 14.51 -3.20
C TRP A 269 13.90 13.27 -3.58
N GLN A 270 13.32 12.06 -3.43
CA GLN A 270 13.99 10.85 -3.88
C GLN A 270 14.09 10.80 -5.42
N TYR A 271 13.05 11.27 -6.11
CA TYR A 271 13.05 11.39 -7.57
C TYR A 271 14.09 12.41 -8.08
N GLU A 272 14.18 13.60 -7.47
CA GLU A 272 15.23 14.60 -7.76
C GLU A 272 16.63 13.97 -7.66
N LYS A 273 16.86 13.19 -6.59
CA LYS A 273 18.14 12.50 -6.36
C LYS A 273 18.42 11.39 -7.37
N ALA A 274 17.39 10.67 -7.80
CA ALA A 274 17.54 9.54 -8.70
C ALA A 274 17.84 9.96 -10.15
N TYR A 275 17.24 11.07 -10.60
CA TYR A 275 17.31 11.48 -12.02
C TYR A 275 17.87 12.88 -12.28
N GLY A 276 18.38 13.55 -11.25
CA GLY A 276 18.96 14.89 -11.37
C GLY A 276 17.96 15.97 -11.79
N GLU A 277 16.67 15.76 -11.51
CA GLU A 277 15.62 16.75 -11.77
C GLU A 277 15.47 17.74 -10.61
N CYS A 278 15.08 18.99 -10.91
CA CYS A 278 14.78 20.00 -9.89
C CYS A 278 13.27 20.17 -9.79
N LEU A 279 12.66 19.56 -8.76
CA LEU A 279 11.23 19.66 -8.47
C LEU A 279 10.93 20.74 -7.42
N GLY A 280 11.94 21.52 -7.04
CA GLY A 280 11.81 22.62 -6.08
C GLY A 280 11.61 22.15 -4.65
N VAL A 281 12.04 20.94 -4.27
CA VAL A 281 11.88 20.49 -2.87
C VAL A 281 12.71 21.40 -1.94
N PRO A 282 12.07 22.09 -0.97
CA PRO A 282 12.73 23.07 -0.11
C PRO A 282 13.91 22.50 0.67
N PHE A 283 15.00 23.25 0.72
CA PHE A 283 16.20 22.85 1.47
C PHE A 283 15.93 22.66 2.97
N ALA A 284 15.10 23.52 3.57
CA ALA A 284 14.69 23.41 4.97
C ALA A 284 13.97 22.07 5.26
N TYR A 285 13.15 21.59 4.31
CA TYR A 285 12.50 20.28 4.42
C TYR A 285 13.53 19.14 4.40
N LYS A 286 14.50 19.19 3.47
CA LYS A 286 15.59 18.20 3.36
C LYS A 286 16.39 18.10 4.66
N ILE A 287 16.72 19.24 5.28
CA ILE A 287 17.39 19.29 6.59
C ILE A 287 16.51 18.67 7.69
N LYS A 288 15.26 19.13 7.83
CA LYS A 288 14.34 18.64 8.86
C LYS A 288 14.15 17.12 8.76
N TRP A 289 14.00 16.60 7.55
CA TRP A 289 13.87 15.17 7.30
C TRP A 289 15.12 14.41 7.70
N SER A 290 16.31 14.85 7.25
CA SER A 290 17.58 14.22 7.61
C SER A 290 17.81 14.22 9.13
N PHE A 291 17.53 15.33 9.81
CA PHE A 291 17.63 15.42 11.26
C PHE A 291 16.67 14.44 11.96
N ALA A 292 15.41 14.39 11.51
CA ALA A 292 14.41 13.47 12.06
C ALA A 292 14.85 12.00 11.93
N MET A 293 15.43 11.62 10.79
CA MET A 293 15.96 10.26 10.60
C MET A 293 17.11 9.95 11.55
N SER A 294 18.09 10.85 11.65
CA SER A 294 19.23 10.69 12.57
C SER A 294 18.77 10.58 14.02
N TRP A 295 17.85 11.45 14.44
CA TRP A 295 17.27 11.41 15.78
C TRP A 295 16.55 10.08 16.07
N LYS A 296 15.72 9.59 15.15
CA LYS A 296 15.04 8.29 15.30
C LYS A 296 16.02 7.12 15.42
N TRP A 297 17.04 7.13 14.57
CA TRP A 297 18.07 6.10 14.59
C TRP A 297 18.81 6.10 15.94
N LEU A 298 19.23 7.27 16.44
CA LEU A 298 19.86 7.42 17.76
C LEU A 298 18.92 6.96 18.89
N ARG A 299 17.67 7.40 18.88
CA ARG A 299 16.70 7.16 19.97
C ARG A 299 16.24 5.70 20.07
N LYS A 300 15.98 5.04 18.94
CA LYS A 300 15.41 3.68 18.91
C LYS A 300 16.20 2.71 18.02
N GLY A 301 16.65 3.17 16.85
CA GLY A 301 17.27 2.32 15.83
C GLY A 301 18.56 1.62 16.29
N ILE A 302 19.45 2.31 17.02
CA ILE A 302 20.71 1.74 17.54
C ILE A 302 20.44 0.55 18.44
N ARG A 303 19.60 0.75 19.47
CA ARG A 303 19.27 -0.32 20.44
C ARG A 303 18.66 -1.52 19.73
N LEU A 304 17.75 -1.28 18.78
CA LEU A 304 17.12 -2.34 18.00
C LEU A 304 18.12 -3.10 17.13
N LYS A 305 19.05 -2.38 16.47
CA LYS A 305 20.08 -2.98 15.63
C LYS A 305 21.05 -3.86 16.43
N ILE A 306 21.48 -3.39 17.61
CA ILE A 306 22.31 -4.19 18.54
C ILE A 306 21.54 -5.43 18.98
N ARG A 307 20.28 -5.29 19.41
CA ARG A 307 19.42 -6.42 19.80
C ARG A 307 19.27 -7.46 18.69
N LYS A 308 19.12 -7.01 17.43
CA LYS A 308 19.02 -7.91 16.26
C LYS A 308 20.34 -8.60 15.95
N ALA A 309 21.48 -7.96 16.18
CA ALA A 309 22.79 -8.58 16.00
C ALA A 309 23.09 -9.67 17.04
N LEU A 310 22.66 -9.48 18.29
CA LEU A 310 22.83 -10.44 19.39
C LEU A 310 21.90 -11.67 19.29
N LYS A 311 20.87 -11.62 18.43
CA LYS A 311 19.89 -12.71 18.21
C LYS A 311 20.16 -13.51 16.93
N ARG A 312 21.21 -13.19 16.18
CA ARG A 312 21.63 -13.93 14.98
C ARG A 312 22.51 -15.09 15.36
#